data_AF-A0A453IKA7-F1
#
_entry.id   AF-A0A453IKA7-F1
#
_cell.length_a   1.000
_cell.length_b   1.000
_cell.length_c   1.000
_cell.angle_alpha   90.00
_cell.angle_beta   90.00
_cell.angle_gamma   90.00
#
_symmetry.space_group_name_H-M   'P 1'
#
loop_
_entity.id
_entity.type
_entity.pdbx_description
1 polymer ?
#
loop_
_entity_poly.entity_id
_entity_poly.type
_entity_poly.pdbx_seq_one_letter_code
_entity_poly.pdbx_strand_id
1 'polypeptide(L)'
;MEERLEKMNKEASSMEEDDLLGWAMKQSNLSKEQILDLLLSLLFAGHETSSMALALAIFFLEGCPKAVEELREEHLEIARRQKLRGECKLSWEDYKEMVFTQCVINETLRLGNVVRFLHRKVIRDVHYNGYDIPSGWKILPVLAAVHLDSSLYEDP
;
A
#
# COMPACT_ATOMS: atom_id res chain seq x y z
N MET A 1 22.30 -26.72 -19.84
CA MET A 1 21.97 -25.34 -19.40
C MET A 1 21.06 -24.68 -20.43
N GLU A 2 21.37 -24.81 -21.73
CA GLU A 2 20.52 -24.42 -22.86
C GLU A 2 19.13 -25.08 -22.84
N GLU A 3 19.03 -26.38 -22.56
CA GLU A 3 17.72 -27.06 -22.44
C GLU A 3 16.81 -26.49 -21.34
N ARG A 4 17.38 -25.92 -20.26
CA ARG A 4 16.60 -25.26 -19.21
C ARG A 4 16.10 -23.89 -19.66
N LEU A 5 16.90 -23.17 -20.47
CA LEU A 5 16.53 -21.89 -21.06
C LEU A 5 15.43 -22.08 -22.13
N GLU A 6 15.54 -23.12 -22.96
CA GLU A 6 14.49 -23.45 -23.95
C GLU A 6 13.17 -23.89 -23.30
N LYS A 7 13.25 -24.63 -22.19
CA LYS A 7 12.07 -25.04 -21.43
C LYS A 7 11.37 -23.85 -20.78
N MET A 8 12.15 -22.91 -20.21
CA MET A 8 11.62 -21.64 -19.70
C MET A 8 11.01 -20.77 -20.80
N ASN A 9 11.58 -20.74 -22.01
CA ASN A 9 11.01 -19.99 -23.14
C ASN A 9 9.71 -20.61 -23.68
N LYS A 10 9.62 -21.95 -23.70
CA LYS A 10 8.37 -22.64 -24.07
C LYS A 10 7.27 -22.44 -23.03
N GLU A 11 7.60 -22.45 -21.75
CA GLU A 11 6.65 -22.19 -20.66
C GLU A 11 6.21 -20.71 -20.64
N ALA A 12 7.12 -19.77 -20.93
CA ALA A 12 6.80 -18.35 -21.07
C ALA A 12 5.79 -18.07 -22.19
N SER A 13 5.82 -18.83 -23.29
CA SER A 13 4.82 -18.73 -24.37
C SER A 13 3.41 -19.06 -23.88
N SER A 14 3.28 -20.04 -22.97
CA SER A 14 1.99 -20.53 -22.43
C SER A 14 1.50 -19.83 -21.16
N MET A 15 2.30 -19.02 -20.47
CA MET A 15 1.86 -18.32 -19.27
C MET A 15 0.88 -17.20 -19.65
N GLU A 16 -0.36 -17.26 -19.16
CA GLU A 16 -1.34 -16.18 -19.27
C GLU A 16 -0.75 -14.89 -18.63
N GLU A 17 -1.08 -13.72 -19.19
CA GLU A 17 -0.60 -12.41 -18.70
C GLU A 17 -1.33 -11.96 -17.42
N ASP A 18 -1.89 -12.91 -16.68
CA ASP A 18 -2.78 -12.69 -15.56
C ASP A 18 -2.02 -12.33 -14.27
N ASP A 19 -0.69 -12.47 -14.28
CA ASP A 19 0.18 -12.06 -13.19
C ASP A 19 1.39 -11.23 -13.65
N LEU A 20 2.06 -10.61 -12.67
CA LEU A 20 3.18 -9.72 -12.93
C LEU A 20 4.40 -10.43 -13.54
N LEU A 21 4.62 -11.71 -13.22
CA LEU A 21 5.76 -12.47 -13.77
C LEU A 21 5.53 -12.76 -15.25
N GLY A 22 4.34 -13.25 -15.61
CA GLY A 22 3.93 -13.48 -17.00
C GLY A 22 4.00 -12.19 -17.82
N TRP A 23 3.48 -11.08 -17.27
CA TRP A 23 3.58 -9.76 -17.90
C TRP A 23 5.04 -9.32 -18.08
N ALA A 24 5.87 -9.39 -17.03
CA ALA A 24 7.26 -8.95 -17.10
C ALA A 24 8.08 -9.77 -18.11
N MET A 25 7.83 -11.07 -18.22
CA MET A 25 8.52 -11.94 -19.18
C MET A 25 8.11 -11.69 -20.64
N LYS A 26 6.86 -11.31 -20.90
CA LYS A 26 6.33 -11.13 -22.27
C LYS A 26 6.44 -9.69 -22.78
N GLN A 27 6.19 -8.71 -21.91
CA GLN A 27 5.93 -7.32 -22.30
C GLN A 27 7.04 -6.35 -21.88
N SER A 28 8.01 -6.79 -21.07
CA SER A 28 9.10 -5.94 -20.62
C SER A 28 10.43 -6.30 -21.30
N ASN A 29 11.32 -5.31 -21.43
CA ASN A 29 12.70 -5.51 -21.85
C ASN A 29 13.66 -5.67 -20.64
N LEU A 30 13.14 -6.15 -19.50
CA LEU A 30 13.93 -6.31 -18.29
C LEU A 30 14.83 -7.55 -18.39
N SER A 31 16.05 -7.45 -17.83
CA SER A 31 16.89 -8.62 -17.64
C SER A 31 16.25 -9.57 -16.63
N LYS A 32 16.68 -10.83 -16.65
CA LYS A 32 16.21 -11.83 -15.68
C LYS A 32 16.45 -11.38 -14.24
N GLU A 33 17.60 -10.79 -13.96
CA GLU A 33 17.97 -10.25 -12.64
C GLU A 33 17.01 -9.13 -12.23
N GLN A 34 16.70 -8.21 -13.15
CA GLN A 34 15.76 -7.12 -12.88
C GLN A 34 14.34 -7.62 -12.61
N ILE A 35 13.88 -8.66 -13.32
CA ILE A 35 12.57 -9.29 -13.07
C ILE A 35 12.55 -9.93 -11.67
N LEU A 36 13.62 -10.64 -11.29
CA LEU A 36 13.72 -11.25 -9.96
C LEU A 36 13.71 -10.20 -8.85
N ASP A 37 14.50 -9.13 -8.99
CA ASP A 37 14.54 -8.03 -8.04
C ASP A 37 13.19 -7.32 -7.93
N LEU A 38 12.50 -7.09 -9.06
CA LEU A 38 11.16 -6.49 -9.08
C LEU A 38 10.15 -7.35 -8.32
N LEU A 39 10.10 -8.66 -8.60
CA LEU A 39 9.14 -9.56 -7.98
C LEU A 39 9.39 -9.69 -6.47
N LEU A 40 10.64 -9.86 -6.07
CA LEU A 40 11.00 -9.98 -4.66
C LEU A 40 10.72 -8.70 -3.89
N SER A 41 11.08 -7.54 -4.46
CA SER A 41 10.84 -6.24 -3.83
C SER A 41 9.35 -5.92 -3.70
N LEU A 42 8.53 -6.23 -4.71
CA LEU A 42 7.09 -6.03 -4.65
C LEU A 42 6.40 -6.98 -3.68
N LEU A 43 6.82 -8.24 -3.61
CA LEU A 43 6.31 -9.17 -2.62
C LEU A 43 6.59 -8.67 -1.20
N PHE A 44 7.82 -8.21 -0.94
CA PHE A 44 8.18 -7.62 0.35
C PHE A 44 7.35 -6.35 0.64
N ALA A 45 7.26 -5.44 -0.32
CA ALA A 45 6.52 -4.18 -0.17
C ALA A 45 5.03 -4.41 0.11
N GLY A 46 4.38 -5.32 -0.64
CA GLY A 46 2.97 -5.63 -0.49
C GLY A 46 2.64 -6.39 0.80
N HIS A 47 3.55 -7.26 1.25
CA HIS A 47 3.37 -8.07 2.45
C HIS A 47 3.54 -7.26 3.74
N GLU A 48 4.70 -6.64 3.94
CA GLU A 48 5.04 -6.02 5.23
C GLU A 48 4.16 -4.81 5.54
N THR A 49 3.87 -3.97 4.54
CA THR A 49 3.12 -2.72 4.77
C THR A 49 1.63 -2.97 5.01
N SER A 50 0.98 -3.75 4.14
CA SER A 50 -0.46 -4.00 4.20
C SER A 50 -0.85 -4.86 5.40
N SER A 51 -0.04 -5.87 5.74
CA SER A 51 -0.30 -6.71 6.91
C SER A 51 -0.20 -5.92 8.22
N MET A 52 0.77 -5.02 8.33
CA MET A 52 0.91 -4.11 9.47
C MET A 52 -0.27 -3.14 9.56
N ALA A 53 -0.67 -2.52 8.44
CA ALA A 53 -1.83 -1.62 8.41
C ALA A 53 -3.11 -2.35 8.86
N LEU A 54 -3.34 -3.58 8.40
CA LEU A 54 -4.49 -4.38 8.81
C LEU A 54 -4.44 -4.75 10.29
N ALA A 55 -3.27 -5.15 10.81
CA ALA A 55 -3.11 -5.45 12.23
C ALA A 55 -3.39 -4.23 13.11
N LEU A 56 -2.94 -3.04 12.70
CA LEU A 56 -3.22 -1.78 13.38
C LEU A 56 -4.71 -1.43 13.33
N ALA A 57 -5.38 -1.62 12.19
CA ALA A 57 -6.82 -1.39 12.08
C ALA A 57 -7.59 -2.27 13.08
N ILE A 58 -7.27 -3.57 13.14
CA ILE A 58 -7.88 -4.50 14.11
C ILE A 58 -7.63 -4.04 15.55
N PHE A 59 -6.38 -3.64 15.86
CA PHE A 59 -6.00 -3.16 17.17
C PHE A 59 -6.76 -1.89 17.59
N PHE A 60 -6.85 -0.88 16.71
CA PHE A 60 -7.56 0.37 17.03
C PHE A 60 -9.07 0.20 17.10
N LEU A 61 -9.65 -0.64 16.24
CA LEU A 61 -11.09 -0.89 16.24
C LEU A 61 -11.57 -1.59 17.51
N GLU A 62 -10.74 -2.42 18.13
CA GLU A 62 -11.05 -3.04 19.43
C GLU A 62 -11.29 -1.97 20.52
N GLY A 63 -10.50 -0.90 20.51
CA GLY A 63 -10.65 0.24 21.43
C GLY A 63 -11.73 1.24 21.05
N CYS A 64 -12.39 1.11 19.89
CA CYS A 64 -13.41 2.05 19.41
C CYS A 64 -14.70 1.33 18.94
N PRO A 65 -15.54 0.85 19.88
CA PRO A 65 -16.77 0.14 19.54
C PRO A 65 -17.72 0.92 18.64
N LYS A 66 -17.78 2.24 18.79
CA LYS A 66 -18.60 3.13 17.97
C LYS A 66 -18.21 3.06 16.49
N ALA A 67 -16.92 3.07 16.18
CA ALA A 67 -16.45 2.94 14.79
C ALA A 67 -16.79 1.55 14.23
N VAL A 68 -16.72 0.49 15.04
CA VAL A 68 -17.10 -0.86 14.62
C VAL A 68 -18.61 -0.94 14.31
N GLU A 69 -19.46 -0.28 15.09
CA GLU A 69 -20.90 -0.21 14.82
C GLU A 69 -21.19 0.50 13.50
N GLU A 70 -20.57 1.66 13.26
CA GLU A 70 -20.76 2.43 12.02
C GLU A 70 -20.22 1.68 10.78
N LEU A 71 -19.05 1.04 10.87
CA LEU A 71 -18.55 0.14 9.82
C LEU A 71 -19.51 -1.02 9.54
N ARG A 72 -20.10 -1.59 10.59
CA ARG A 72 -21.05 -2.69 10.46
C ARG A 72 -22.31 -2.23 9.75
N GLU A 73 -22.83 -1.05 10.08
CA GLU A 73 -23.98 -0.47 9.38
C GLU A 73 -23.69 -0.23 7.91
N GLU A 74 -22.55 0.40 7.58
CA GLU A 74 -22.09 0.62 6.20
C GLU A 74 -22.03 -0.69 5.40
N HIS A 75 -21.32 -1.70 5.91
CA HIS A 75 -21.16 -2.96 5.20
C HIS A 75 -22.42 -3.82 5.14
N LEU A 76 -23.30 -3.74 6.15
CA LEU A 76 -24.61 -4.41 6.09
C LEU A 76 -25.48 -3.82 4.98
N GLU A 77 -25.46 -2.50 4.79
CA GLU A 77 -26.24 -1.87 3.73
C GLU A 77 -25.70 -2.21 2.34
N ILE A 78 -24.38 -2.20 2.16
CA ILE A 78 -23.74 -2.66 0.92
C ILE A 78 -24.13 -4.12 0.64
N ALA A 79 -24.04 -5.01 1.62
CA ALA A 79 -24.40 -6.42 1.47
C ALA A 79 -25.89 -6.63 1.15
N ARG A 80 -26.80 -5.80 1.70
CA ARG A 80 -28.23 -5.83 1.34
C ARG A 80 -28.45 -5.45 -0.12
N ARG A 81 -27.86 -4.35 -0.58
CA ARG A 81 -27.94 -3.91 -1.98
C ARG A 81 -27.41 -4.97 -2.94
N GLN A 82 -26.29 -5.60 -2.58
CA GLN A 82 -25.69 -6.68 -3.36
C GLN A 82 -26.61 -7.89 -3.49
N LYS A 83 -27.27 -8.31 -2.39
CA LYS A 83 -28.27 -9.38 -2.40
C LYS A 83 -29.48 -9.04 -3.27
N LEU A 84 -29.94 -7.78 -3.27
CA LEU A 84 -31.05 -7.33 -4.12
C LEU A 84 -30.69 -7.39 -5.61
N ARG A 85 -29.42 -7.18 -5.98
CA ARG A 85 -28.93 -7.36 -7.35
C ARG A 85 -28.69 -8.83 -7.74
N GLY A 86 -28.77 -9.76 -6.80
CA GLY A 86 -28.46 -11.18 -7.04
C GLY A 86 -26.95 -11.44 -7.24
N GLU A 87 -26.09 -10.56 -6.73
CA GLU A 87 -24.65 -10.63 -6.90
C GLU A 87 -23.98 -11.29 -5.67
N CYS A 88 -22.89 -12.03 -5.92
CA CYS A 88 -22.10 -12.69 -4.86
C CYS A 88 -20.67 -12.15 -4.73
N LYS A 89 -20.25 -11.18 -5.56
CA LYS A 89 -18.90 -10.61 -5.57
C LYS A 89 -18.96 -9.11 -5.41
N LEU A 90 -18.04 -8.55 -4.63
CA LEU A 90 -17.88 -7.11 -4.51
C LEU A 90 -17.52 -6.50 -5.86
N SER A 91 -18.25 -5.47 -6.24
CA SER A 91 -17.98 -4.64 -7.41
C SER A 91 -17.15 -3.41 -7.04
N TRP A 92 -16.63 -2.73 -8.05
CA TRP A 92 -15.96 -1.44 -7.86
C TRP A 92 -16.93 -0.38 -7.32
N GLU A 93 -18.20 -0.47 -7.72
CA GLU A 93 -19.28 0.38 -7.20
C GLU A 93 -19.47 0.18 -5.70
N ASP A 94 -19.46 -1.07 -5.22
CA ASP A 94 -19.57 -1.35 -3.78
C ASP A 94 -18.39 -0.78 -2.98
N TYR A 95 -17.17 -0.85 -3.52
CA TYR A 95 -15.99 -0.29 -2.88
C TYR A 95 -16.07 1.23 -2.74
N LYS A 96 -16.57 1.94 -3.77
CA LYS A 96 -16.75 3.41 -3.70
C LYS A 96 -17.74 3.84 -2.62
N GLU A 97 -18.65 2.96 -2.22
CA GLU A 97 -19.64 3.22 -1.18
C GLU A 97 -19.10 2.97 0.24
N MET A 98 -17.87 2.43 0.39
CA MET A 98 -17.22 2.20 1.68
C MET A 98 -16.57 3.49 2.23
N VAL A 99 -17.37 4.56 2.35
CA VAL A 99 -16.89 5.92 2.67
C VAL A 99 -16.30 5.99 4.08
N PHE A 100 -17.01 5.45 5.08
CA PHE A 100 -16.54 5.42 6.47
C PHE A 100 -15.36 4.46 6.62
N THR A 101 -15.32 3.36 5.87
CA THR A 101 -14.13 2.50 5.79
C THR A 101 -12.89 3.29 5.37
N GLN A 102 -13.00 4.23 4.42
CA GLN A 102 -11.87 5.09 4.04
C GLN A 102 -11.44 6.03 5.18
N CYS A 103 -12.38 6.54 5.97
CA CYS A 103 -12.06 7.30 7.18
C CYS A 103 -11.25 6.46 8.17
N VAL A 104 -11.66 5.20 8.41
CA VAL A 104 -10.94 4.29 9.30
C VAL A 104 -9.56 3.92 8.75
N ILE A 105 -9.43 3.69 7.43
CA ILE A 105 -8.13 3.45 6.79
C ILE A 105 -7.19 4.65 7.00
N ASN A 106 -7.67 5.86 6.71
CA ASN A 106 -6.89 7.07 6.87
C ASN A 106 -6.45 7.28 8.32
N GLU A 107 -7.35 7.09 9.28
CA GLU A 107 -7.06 7.27 10.69
C GLU A 107 -6.12 6.19 11.23
N THR A 108 -6.27 4.95 10.77
CA THR A 108 -5.34 3.85 11.08
C THR A 108 -3.93 4.19 10.61
N LEU A 109 -3.78 4.73 9.39
CA LEU A 109 -2.48 5.11 8.84
C LEU A 109 -1.90 6.35 9.52
N ARG A 110 -2.73 7.34 9.85
CA ARG A 110 -2.35 8.57 10.58
C ARG A 110 -1.76 8.22 11.94
N LEU A 111 -2.46 7.41 12.75
CA LEU A 111 -2.03 7.07 14.10
C LEU A 111 -0.96 5.96 14.09
N GLY A 112 -1.15 4.94 13.26
CA GLY A 112 -0.31 3.75 13.22
C GLY A 112 1.06 3.94 12.57
N ASN A 113 1.22 4.92 11.67
CA ASN A 113 2.50 5.33 11.11
C ASN A 113 3.39 4.18 10.61
N VAL A 114 2.85 3.34 9.71
CA VAL A 114 3.54 2.15 9.14
C VAL A 114 4.93 2.51 8.62
N VAL A 115 5.06 3.65 7.93
CA VAL A 115 6.35 4.23 7.52
C VAL A 115 6.60 5.51 8.29
N ARG A 116 7.58 5.49 9.20
CA ARG A 116 7.85 6.62 10.11
C ARG A 116 8.66 7.74 9.48
N PHE A 117 9.68 7.38 8.69
CA PHE A 117 10.58 8.32 8.03
C PHE A 117 11.18 7.67 6.79
N LEU A 118 11.71 8.49 5.88
CA LEU A 118 12.42 8.02 4.70
C LEU A 118 13.90 8.42 4.75
N HIS A 119 14.74 7.65 4.08
CA HIS A 119 16.14 8.03 3.89
C HIS A 119 16.27 8.86 2.61
N ARG A 120 16.94 10.02 2.71
CA ARG A 120 17.28 10.88 1.58
C ARG A 120 18.74 11.34 1.67
N LYS A 121 19.33 11.65 0.53
CA LYS A 121 20.66 12.28 0.41
C LYS A 121 20.52 13.56 -0.39
N VAL A 122 21.14 14.62 0.10
CA VAL A 122 21.19 15.92 -0.55
C VAL A 122 22.13 15.83 -1.75
N ILE A 123 21.63 16.17 -2.94
CA ILE A 123 22.39 16.06 -4.20
C ILE A 123 23.05 17.39 -4.63
N ARG A 124 22.61 18.50 -4.04
CA ARG A 124 23.12 19.87 -4.23
C ARG A 124 22.75 20.70 -3.01
N ASP A 125 23.50 21.76 -2.72
CA ASP A 125 23.18 22.64 -1.59
C ASP A 125 21.74 23.17 -1.72
N VAL A 126 20.99 23.11 -0.61
CA VAL A 126 19.59 23.55 -0.52
C VAL A 126 19.47 24.58 0.58
N HIS A 127 18.80 25.70 0.31
CA HIS A 127 18.37 26.64 1.33
C HIS A 127 16.85 26.51 1.53
N TYR A 128 16.39 26.24 2.75
CA TYR A 128 14.98 26.07 3.06
C TYR A 128 14.62 26.68 4.43
N ASN A 129 13.66 27.60 4.46
CA ASN A 129 13.20 28.28 5.68
C ASN A 129 14.34 28.84 6.57
N GLY A 130 15.37 29.42 5.96
CA GLY A 130 16.53 29.97 6.67
C GLY A 130 17.61 28.95 7.03
N TYR A 131 17.44 27.67 6.69
CA TYR A 131 18.43 26.62 6.91
C TYR A 131 19.20 26.30 5.63
N ASP A 132 20.53 26.28 5.74
CA ASP A 132 21.41 25.74 4.72
C ASP A 132 21.61 24.24 4.94
N ILE A 133 21.35 23.47 3.89
CA ILE A 133 21.44 22.02 3.88
C ILE A 133 22.44 21.62 2.78
N PRO A 134 23.71 21.36 3.15
CA PRO A 134 24.78 21.11 2.19
C PRO A 134 24.61 19.80 1.41
N SER A 135 25.15 19.80 0.19
CA SER A 135 25.28 18.61 -0.64
C SER A 135 26.02 17.48 0.08
N GLY A 136 25.57 16.25 -0.14
CA GLY A 136 26.13 15.06 0.47
C GLY A 136 25.55 14.69 1.82
N TRP A 137 24.85 15.59 2.51
CA TRP A 137 24.21 15.29 3.80
C TRP A 137 23.10 14.25 3.66
N LYS A 138 22.87 13.48 4.72
CA LYS A 138 21.69 12.62 4.85
C LYS A 138 20.57 13.42 5.50
N ILE A 139 19.37 13.32 4.97
CA ILE A 139 18.16 13.90 5.56
C ILE A 139 17.18 12.76 5.83
N LEU A 140 16.53 12.83 6.98
CA LEU A 140 15.43 11.96 7.35
C LEU A 140 14.14 12.80 7.45
N PRO A 141 13.35 12.95 6.37
CA PRO A 141 11.99 13.46 6.51
C PRO A 141 11.18 12.50 7.38
N VAL A 142 10.83 12.95 8.58
CA VAL A 142 10.02 12.20 9.54
C VAL A 142 8.54 12.41 9.20
N LEU A 143 8.01 11.53 8.34
CA LEU A 143 6.62 11.61 7.86
C LEU A 143 5.63 11.50 9.01
N ALA A 144 5.92 10.67 10.02
CA ALA A 144 5.04 10.48 11.17
C ALA A 144 4.86 11.73 12.03
N ALA A 145 5.78 12.70 11.96
CA ALA A 145 5.75 13.88 12.84
C ALA A 145 4.49 14.73 12.59
N VAL A 146 4.13 14.94 11.32
CA VAL A 146 2.97 15.79 10.96
C VAL A 146 1.64 15.12 11.34
N HIS A 147 1.60 13.79 11.35
CA HIS A 147 0.38 13.06 11.71
C HIS A 147 0.03 13.19 13.19
N LEU A 148 1.00 13.50 14.05
CA LEU A 148 0.84 13.62 15.50
C LEU A 148 1.00 15.07 16.00
N ASP A 149 0.97 16.04 15.08
CA ASP A 149 1.10 17.45 15.42
C ASP A 149 -0.24 17.99 15.96
N SER A 150 -0.26 18.36 17.24
CA SER A 150 -1.43 18.93 17.93
C SER A 150 -1.90 20.28 17.36
N SER A 151 -1.08 20.95 16.54
CA SER A 151 -1.49 22.17 15.83
C SER A 151 -2.28 21.88 14.55
N LEU A 152 -2.22 20.64 14.05
CA LEU A 152 -2.90 20.21 12.82
C LEU A 152 -4.07 19.25 13.09
N TYR A 153 -3.95 18.41 14.13
CA TYR A 153 -4.98 17.48 14.56
C TYR A 153 -5.33 17.75 16.02
N GLU A 154 -6.62 17.92 16.30
CA GLU A 154 -7.13 17.97 17.67
C GLU A 154 -7.04 16.57 18.28
N ASP A 155 -6.53 16.46 19.50
CA ASP A 155 -6.27 15.19 20.20
C ASP A 155 -5.53 14.14 19.34
N PRO A 156 -4.29 14.44 18.88
CA PRO A 156 -3.56 13.66 17.90
C PRO A 156 -3.19 12.24 18.34
#